data_AF-A0A1G7V276-F1
#
_entry.id   AF-A0A1G7V276-F1
#
_cell.length_a   1.000
_cell.length_b   1.000
_cell.length_c   1.000
_cell.angle_alpha   90.00
_cell.angle_beta   90.00
_cell.angle_gamma   90.00
#
_symmetry.space_group_name_H-M   'P 1'
#
loop_
_entity.id
_entity.type
_entity.pdbx_description
1 polymer ?
#
loop_
_entity_poly.entity_id
_entity_poly.type
_entity_poly.pdbx_seq_one_letter_code
_entity_poly.pdbx_strand_id
1 'polypeptide(L)'
;MTVKTVGLDLAKDVFQVHGISENGRVIFNRAIKRAKLLAFFETLPPCLVGMEACGSSHHWGRQLRKLGHEVKLMPAGYVKPYVKRGKSDAVDAEAICEAVRRPTMRFVEIKTEDQQAILAIHRTRDLAVRQRTQLANMIRSLLREFGHILPIGIEAVAAFAKRHLDGDHPDMPEIANGLLGVQCYQFLGLNERIAGYSKMIEQHAMMSADARRLMRMPGIGPITASAIVATIGDAKQFRTGRDLAAWLGLTPLNKSSGGKERLGKITKQGDRYIRKLLVVGMTSRAVMAKRSPQKVDLWTAKIVADKPFRLATVAMANKAARAVWAMLTKKQEYRQPAF
;
A
#
# COMPACT_ATOMS: atom_id res chain seq x y z
N MET A 1 -5.41 -41.32 -5.45
CA MET A 1 -4.31 -40.44 -5.88
C MET A 1 -4.25 -39.25 -4.94
N THR A 2 -3.10 -38.97 -4.35
CA THR A 2 -2.92 -37.95 -3.32
C THR A 2 -2.76 -36.56 -3.95
N VAL A 3 -3.50 -35.58 -3.44
CA VAL A 3 -3.40 -34.18 -3.88
C VAL A 3 -2.14 -33.56 -3.30
N LYS A 4 -1.29 -32.97 -4.15
CA LYS A 4 -0.02 -32.36 -3.71
C LYS A 4 -0.02 -30.84 -3.80
N THR A 5 -0.62 -30.29 -4.86
CA THR A 5 -0.74 -28.84 -5.08
C THR A 5 -2.16 -28.47 -5.45
N VAL A 6 -2.63 -27.35 -4.92
CA VAL A 6 -3.93 -26.77 -5.20
C VAL A 6 -3.78 -25.33 -5.64
N GLY A 7 -4.36 -24.97 -6.77
CA GLY A 7 -4.67 -23.58 -7.12
C GLY A 7 -6.08 -23.24 -6.67
N LEU A 8 -6.20 -22.19 -5.86
CA LEU A 8 -7.47 -21.71 -5.33
C LEU A 8 -7.73 -20.29 -5.83
N ASP A 9 -8.72 -20.15 -6.70
CA ASP A 9 -9.23 -18.87 -7.15
C ASP A 9 -10.39 -18.41 -6.27
N LEU A 10 -10.27 -17.20 -5.72
CA LEU A 10 -11.19 -16.66 -4.73
C LEU A 10 -12.14 -15.65 -5.36
N ALA A 11 -13.45 -15.89 -5.18
CA ALA A 11 -14.49 -14.92 -5.48
C ALA A 11 -15.26 -14.49 -4.21
N LYS A 12 -16.48 -14.01 -4.38
CA LYS A 12 -17.37 -13.63 -3.26
C LYS A 12 -18.00 -14.86 -2.61
N ASP A 13 -18.72 -15.66 -3.41
CA ASP A 13 -19.62 -16.71 -2.92
C ASP A 13 -19.27 -18.13 -3.41
N VAL A 14 -18.66 -18.24 -4.59
CA VAL A 14 -18.24 -19.51 -5.21
C VAL A 14 -16.77 -19.41 -5.59
N PHE A 15 -15.95 -20.33 -5.12
CA PHE A 15 -14.51 -20.38 -5.38
C PHE A 15 -14.24 -21.50 -6.37
N GLN A 16 -13.17 -21.38 -7.13
CA GLN A 16 -12.72 -22.47 -7.99
C GLN A 16 -11.48 -23.12 -7.40
N VAL A 17 -11.49 -24.44 -7.35
CA VAL A 17 -10.38 -25.22 -6.80
C VAL A 17 -9.86 -26.19 -7.86
N HIS A 18 -8.58 -26.09 -8.16
CA HIS A 18 -7.86 -26.94 -9.09
C HIS A 18 -6.76 -27.72 -8.35
N GLY A 19 -6.87 -29.05 -8.28
CA GLY A 19 -5.95 -29.91 -7.53
C GLY A 19 -5.21 -30.88 -8.43
N ILE A 20 -3.90 -30.99 -8.23
CA ILE A 20 -3.02 -31.90 -8.98
C ILE A 20 -2.26 -32.84 -8.05
N SER A 21 -1.91 -34.01 -8.58
CA SER A 21 -0.95 -34.94 -7.98
C SER A 21 0.49 -34.43 -8.09
N GLU A 22 1.43 -35.15 -7.48
CA GLU A 22 2.87 -34.86 -7.58
C GLU A 22 3.38 -34.82 -9.03
N ASN A 23 2.89 -35.73 -9.87
CA ASN A 23 3.28 -35.82 -11.29
C ASN A 23 2.52 -34.82 -12.19
N GLY A 24 1.75 -33.90 -11.61
CA GLY A 24 0.99 -32.89 -12.36
C GLY A 24 -0.33 -33.37 -12.96
N ARG A 25 -0.73 -34.63 -12.75
CA ARG A 25 -2.04 -35.12 -13.18
C ARG A 25 -3.14 -34.41 -12.39
N VAL A 26 -4.12 -33.84 -13.09
CA VAL A 26 -5.31 -33.22 -12.50
C VAL A 26 -6.15 -34.27 -11.79
N ILE A 27 -6.45 -34.02 -10.51
CA ILE A 27 -7.31 -34.85 -9.67
C ILE A 27 -8.73 -34.27 -9.66
N PHE A 28 -8.85 -32.94 -9.57
CA PHE A 28 -10.13 -32.24 -9.67
C PHE A 28 -9.94 -30.82 -10.20
N ASN A 29 -10.97 -30.28 -10.83
CA ASN A 29 -11.15 -28.86 -11.10
C ASN A 29 -12.64 -28.55 -10.95
N ARG A 30 -13.03 -27.90 -9.84
CA ARG A 30 -14.46 -27.70 -9.54
C ARG A 30 -14.74 -26.45 -8.72
N ALA A 31 -15.97 -25.98 -8.87
CA ALA A 31 -16.53 -24.89 -8.07
C ALA A 31 -16.92 -25.39 -6.67
N ILE A 32 -16.61 -24.61 -5.64
CA ILE A 32 -16.94 -24.87 -4.24
C ILE A 32 -17.56 -23.61 -3.63
N LYS A 33 -18.75 -23.74 -3.04
CA LYS A 33 -19.38 -22.65 -2.31
C LYS A 33 -18.50 -22.24 -1.12
N ARG A 34 -18.41 -20.94 -0.86
CA ARG A 34 -17.64 -20.34 0.25
C ARG A 34 -17.81 -21.09 1.57
N ALA A 35 -19.05 -21.40 1.95
CA ALA A 35 -19.40 -22.06 3.20
C ALA A 35 -18.88 -23.52 3.31
N LYS A 36 -18.53 -24.15 2.19
CA LYS A 36 -18.04 -25.54 2.13
C LYS A 36 -16.52 -25.62 1.93
N LEU A 37 -15.81 -24.49 1.83
CA LEU A 37 -14.38 -24.51 1.52
C LEU A 37 -13.56 -25.23 2.60
N LEU A 38 -13.74 -24.88 3.88
CA LEU A 38 -12.96 -25.48 4.97
C LEU A 38 -13.23 -26.98 5.09
N ALA A 39 -14.50 -27.37 5.11
CA ALA A 39 -14.90 -28.78 5.10
C ALA A 39 -14.31 -29.55 3.91
N PHE A 40 -14.16 -28.91 2.76
CA PHE A 40 -13.48 -29.53 1.62
C PHE A 40 -11.98 -29.72 1.89
N PHE A 41 -11.27 -28.70 2.37
CA PHE A 41 -9.83 -28.79 2.66
C PHE A 41 -9.50 -29.72 3.83
N GLU A 42 -10.40 -29.88 4.80
CA GLU A 42 -10.28 -30.89 5.88
C GLU A 42 -10.22 -32.33 5.35
N THR A 43 -10.81 -32.61 4.19
CA THR A 43 -10.73 -33.94 3.56
C THR A 43 -9.44 -34.15 2.77
N LEU A 44 -8.63 -33.10 2.58
CA LEU A 44 -7.36 -33.18 1.86
C LEU A 44 -6.19 -33.38 2.84
N PRO A 45 -5.19 -34.19 2.48
CA PRO A 45 -3.94 -34.21 3.23
C PRO A 45 -3.21 -32.84 3.12
N PRO A 46 -2.27 -32.53 4.04
CA PRO A 46 -1.42 -31.35 3.94
C PRO A 46 -0.79 -31.20 2.55
N CYS A 47 -1.01 -30.05 1.92
CA CYS A 47 -0.63 -29.80 0.53
C CYS A 47 -0.20 -28.33 0.34
N LEU A 48 0.42 -28.03 -0.80
CA LEU A 48 0.73 -26.66 -1.20
C LEU A 48 -0.52 -26.01 -1.80
N VAL A 49 -0.90 -24.84 -1.30
CA VAL A 49 -2.03 -24.05 -1.81
C VAL A 49 -1.54 -22.72 -2.35
N GLY A 50 -1.70 -22.51 -3.65
CA GLY A 50 -1.51 -21.22 -4.31
C GLY A 50 -2.80 -20.43 -4.33
N MET A 51 -2.70 -19.11 -4.11
CA MET A 51 -3.83 -18.18 -4.21
C MET A 51 -3.35 -16.83 -4.75
N GLU A 52 -4.22 -16.10 -5.45
CA GLU A 52 -3.94 -14.69 -5.72
C GLU A 52 -4.04 -13.84 -4.44
N ALA A 53 -3.18 -12.84 -4.32
CA ALA A 53 -3.25 -11.82 -3.29
C ALA A 53 -4.43 -10.88 -3.57
N CYS A 54 -5.55 -11.10 -2.88
CA CYS A 54 -6.78 -10.33 -3.00
C CYS A 54 -7.34 -9.94 -1.61
N GLY A 55 -8.49 -9.27 -1.57
CA GLY A 55 -9.07 -8.74 -0.32
C GLY A 55 -9.32 -9.79 0.77
N SER A 56 -9.71 -11.01 0.38
CA SER A 56 -10.05 -12.11 1.29
C SER A 56 -8.92 -13.14 1.46
N SER A 57 -7.85 -13.06 0.67
CA SER A 57 -6.82 -14.12 0.63
C SER A 57 -6.02 -14.24 1.92
N HIS A 58 -5.83 -13.16 2.67
CA HIS A 58 -5.19 -13.23 3.99
C HIS A 58 -6.02 -14.05 5.00
N HIS A 59 -7.35 -13.86 5.03
CA HIS A 59 -8.23 -14.63 5.91
C HIS A 59 -8.18 -16.12 5.55
N TRP A 60 -8.42 -16.44 4.28
CA TRP A 60 -8.39 -17.82 3.80
C TRP A 60 -7.03 -18.47 3.97
N GLY A 61 -5.95 -17.74 3.70
CA GLY A 61 -4.59 -18.25 3.92
C GLY A 61 -4.31 -18.59 5.37
N ARG A 62 -4.82 -17.82 6.35
CA ARG A 62 -4.74 -18.19 7.77
C ARG A 62 -5.57 -19.42 8.10
N GLN A 63 -6.81 -19.51 7.61
CA GLN A 63 -7.66 -20.67 7.90
C GLN A 63 -7.06 -21.97 7.32
N LEU A 64 -6.58 -21.93 6.09
CA LEU A 64 -5.95 -23.09 5.46
C LEU A 64 -4.62 -23.47 6.12
N ARG A 65 -3.82 -22.50 6.62
CA ARG A 65 -2.64 -22.78 7.45
C ARG A 65 -3.01 -23.50 8.76
N LYS A 66 -4.14 -23.17 9.40
CA LYS A 66 -4.61 -23.85 10.62
C LYS A 66 -4.97 -25.33 10.37
N LEU A 67 -5.39 -25.68 9.16
CA LEU A 67 -5.63 -27.07 8.73
C LEU A 67 -4.33 -27.81 8.35
N GLY A 68 -3.16 -27.17 8.47
CA GLY A 68 -1.86 -27.78 8.18
C GLY A 68 -1.37 -27.64 6.74
N HIS A 69 -2.06 -26.88 5.88
CA HIS A 69 -1.61 -26.66 4.50
C HIS A 69 -0.51 -25.57 4.42
N GLU A 70 0.42 -25.74 3.49
CA GLU A 70 1.38 -24.70 3.13
C GLU A 70 0.70 -23.73 2.16
N VAL A 71 0.46 -22.49 2.57
CA VAL A 71 -0.25 -21.50 1.74
C VAL A 71 0.68 -20.40 1.26
N LYS A 72 0.61 -20.11 -0.05
CA LYS A 72 1.39 -19.08 -0.73
C LYS A 72 0.50 -18.14 -1.53
N LEU A 73 0.55 -16.85 -1.19
CA LEU A 73 -0.16 -15.80 -1.92
C LEU A 73 0.74 -15.23 -3.01
N MET A 74 0.21 -15.03 -4.22
CA MET A 74 0.96 -14.47 -5.36
C MET A 74 0.33 -13.16 -5.83
N PRO A 75 1.12 -12.15 -6.24
CA PRO A 75 0.56 -11.00 -6.94
C PRO A 75 -0.17 -11.44 -8.21
N ALA A 76 -1.39 -10.95 -8.46
CA ALA A 76 -2.18 -11.32 -9.64
C ALA A 76 -1.41 -11.08 -10.97
N GLY A 77 -0.60 -10.02 -11.03
CA GLY A 77 0.26 -9.75 -12.19
C GLY A 77 1.31 -10.83 -12.48
N TYR A 78 1.66 -11.68 -11.49
CA TYR A 78 2.59 -12.81 -11.66
C TYR A 78 1.87 -14.11 -12.02
N VAL A 79 0.57 -14.22 -11.73
CA VAL A 79 -0.27 -15.35 -12.17
C VAL A 79 -0.73 -15.16 -13.60
N LYS A 80 -1.02 -13.92 -14.03
CA LYS A 80 -1.52 -13.58 -15.37
C LYS A 80 -0.76 -14.25 -16.54
N PRO A 81 0.59 -14.36 -16.56
CA PRO A 81 1.31 -15.03 -17.65
C PRO A 81 1.02 -16.54 -17.78
N TYR A 82 0.45 -17.18 -16.76
CA TYR A 82 0.10 -18.60 -16.74
C TYR A 82 -1.35 -18.85 -17.21
N VAL A 83 -2.13 -17.80 -17.41
CA VAL A 83 -3.47 -17.88 -18.01
C VAL A 83 -3.31 -18.12 -19.51
N LYS A 84 -3.76 -19.29 -20.00
CA LYS A 84 -3.57 -19.73 -21.39
C LYS A 84 -4.49 -18.96 -22.37
N ARG A 85 -5.72 -19.45 -22.59
CA ARG A 85 -6.67 -18.89 -23.56
C ARG A 85 -8.09 -18.90 -22.99
N GLY A 86 -8.80 -17.78 -23.15
CA GLY A 86 -10.13 -17.58 -22.56
C GLY A 86 -10.06 -17.26 -21.07
N LYS A 87 -11.06 -16.52 -20.57
CA LYS A 87 -11.18 -16.19 -19.16
C LYS A 87 -12.29 -17.03 -18.53
N SER A 88 -11.94 -17.84 -17.54
CA SER A 88 -12.90 -18.56 -16.70
C SER A 88 -12.22 -18.90 -15.36
N ASP A 89 -13.01 -19.00 -14.30
CA ASP A 89 -12.49 -19.31 -12.95
C ASP A 89 -11.72 -20.64 -12.94
N ALA A 90 -12.13 -21.63 -13.76
CA ALA A 90 -11.44 -22.91 -13.94
C ALA A 90 -10.02 -22.78 -14.50
N VAL A 91 -9.82 -21.86 -15.46
CA VAL A 91 -8.52 -21.55 -16.05
C VAL A 91 -7.68 -20.71 -15.10
N ASP A 92 -8.30 -19.78 -14.38
CA ASP A 92 -7.62 -18.93 -13.39
C ASP A 92 -7.09 -19.80 -12.23
N ALA A 93 -7.88 -20.74 -11.70
CA ALA A 93 -7.43 -21.70 -10.68
C ALA A 93 -6.28 -22.62 -11.17
N GLU A 94 -6.34 -23.09 -12.42
CA GLU A 94 -5.23 -23.85 -13.03
C GLU A 94 -3.96 -23.00 -13.13
N ALA A 95 -4.07 -21.74 -13.60
CA ALA A 95 -2.95 -20.82 -13.70
C ALA A 95 -2.30 -20.53 -12.35
N ILE A 96 -3.10 -20.38 -11.28
CA ILE A 96 -2.61 -20.26 -9.90
C ILE A 96 -1.84 -21.52 -9.49
N CYS A 97 -2.39 -22.71 -9.78
CA CYS A 97 -1.74 -23.99 -9.46
C CYS A 97 -0.38 -24.14 -10.18
N GLU A 98 -0.30 -23.69 -11.42
CA GLU A 98 0.95 -23.72 -12.20
C GLU A 98 1.98 -22.68 -11.72
N ALA A 99 1.52 -21.47 -11.39
CA ALA A 99 2.37 -20.38 -10.95
C ALA A 99 3.02 -20.67 -9.58
N VAL A 100 2.28 -21.24 -8.62
CA VAL A 100 2.77 -21.44 -7.24
C VAL A 100 3.95 -22.44 -7.17
N ARG A 101 4.08 -23.32 -8.16
CA ARG A 101 5.13 -24.35 -8.24
C ARG A 101 6.45 -23.82 -8.77
N ARG A 102 6.50 -22.57 -9.26
CA ARG A 102 7.68 -22.04 -9.95
C ARG A 102 8.74 -21.63 -8.92
N PRO A 103 9.99 -22.16 -9.00
CA PRO A 103 11.02 -21.91 -7.98
C PRO A 103 11.40 -20.43 -7.80
N THR A 104 11.25 -19.64 -8.87
CA THR A 104 11.58 -18.21 -8.89
C THR A 104 10.41 -17.30 -8.52
N MET A 105 9.24 -17.88 -8.19
CA MET A 105 8.04 -17.12 -7.84
C MET A 105 8.26 -16.32 -6.56
N ARG A 106 7.72 -15.09 -6.52
CA ARG A 106 7.71 -14.26 -5.31
C ARG A 106 6.33 -14.25 -4.71
N PHE A 107 6.29 -14.38 -3.40
CA PHE A 107 5.05 -14.50 -2.65
C PHE A 107 4.80 -13.27 -1.79
N VAL A 108 3.53 -13.08 -1.42
CA VAL A 108 3.09 -12.07 -0.47
C VAL A 108 2.89 -12.77 0.88
N GLU A 109 3.51 -12.25 1.93
CA GLU A 109 3.32 -12.83 3.26
C GLU A 109 1.86 -12.73 3.73
N ILE A 110 1.37 -13.80 4.36
CA ILE A 110 0.03 -13.80 4.94
C ILE A 110 0.08 -12.99 6.23
N LYS A 111 -0.65 -11.88 6.22
CA LYS A 111 -0.70 -10.96 7.35
C LYS A 111 -1.45 -11.56 8.54
N THR A 112 -1.02 -11.19 9.73
CA THR A 112 -1.79 -11.42 10.96
C THR A 112 -3.04 -10.54 10.98
N GLU A 113 -3.97 -10.85 11.88
CA GLU A 113 -5.20 -10.07 12.04
C GLU A 113 -4.89 -8.66 12.54
N ASP A 114 -3.95 -8.52 13.47
CA ASP A 114 -3.48 -7.21 13.96
C ASP A 114 -2.86 -6.37 12.86
N GLN A 115 -2.01 -6.96 12.00
CA GLN A 115 -1.45 -6.26 10.84
C GLN A 115 -2.56 -5.78 9.89
N GLN A 116 -3.57 -6.61 9.63
CA GLN A 116 -4.71 -6.21 8.80
C GLN A 116 -5.56 -5.11 9.45
N ALA A 117 -5.75 -5.15 10.77
CA ALA A 117 -6.49 -4.14 11.51
C ALA A 117 -5.77 -2.78 11.43
N ILE A 118 -4.46 -2.75 11.66
CA ILE A 118 -3.64 -1.53 11.51
C ILE A 118 -3.75 -0.99 10.08
N LEU A 119 -3.62 -1.84 9.07
CA LEU A 119 -3.78 -1.43 7.66
C LEU A 119 -5.20 -0.99 7.31
N ALA A 120 -6.23 -1.47 8.02
CA ALA A 120 -7.59 -0.96 7.88
C ALA A 120 -7.67 0.50 8.34
N ILE A 121 -7.08 0.85 9.49
CA ILE A 121 -7.01 2.26 9.96
C ILE A 121 -6.32 3.14 8.91
N HIS A 122 -5.20 2.67 8.33
CA HIS A 122 -4.52 3.39 7.25
C HIS A 122 -5.41 3.63 6.02
N ARG A 123 -6.16 2.62 5.58
CA ARG A 123 -7.07 2.72 4.42
C ARG A 123 -8.23 3.67 4.70
N THR A 124 -8.83 3.60 5.89
CA THR A 124 -9.93 4.48 6.30
C THR A 124 -9.46 5.93 6.41
N ARG A 125 -8.27 6.17 6.98
CA ARG A 125 -7.65 7.49 6.99
C ARG A 125 -7.40 8.01 5.58
N ASP A 126 -6.90 7.17 4.68
CA ASP A 126 -6.64 7.57 3.29
C ASP A 126 -7.92 7.91 2.53
N LEU A 127 -9.01 7.18 2.78
CA LEU A 127 -10.35 7.51 2.28
C LEU A 127 -10.81 8.87 2.80
N ALA A 128 -10.73 9.10 4.11
CA ALA A 128 -11.13 10.36 4.73
C ALA A 128 -10.35 11.56 4.18
N VAL A 129 -9.03 11.42 3.96
CA VAL A 129 -8.20 12.46 3.34
C VAL A 129 -8.65 12.78 1.91
N ARG A 130 -8.99 11.76 1.12
CA ARG A 130 -9.51 11.95 -0.25
C ARG A 130 -10.88 12.63 -0.25
N GLN A 131 -11.80 12.17 0.58
CA GLN A 131 -13.13 12.80 0.74
C GLN A 131 -13.01 14.26 1.19
N ARG A 132 -12.13 14.55 2.16
CA ARG A 132 -11.88 15.93 2.60
C ARG A 132 -11.38 16.80 1.45
N THR A 133 -10.54 16.25 0.58
CA THR A 133 -10.00 16.98 -0.58
C THR A 133 -11.10 17.24 -1.61
N GLN A 134 -11.99 16.27 -1.84
CA GLN A 134 -13.18 16.44 -2.69
C GLN A 134 -14.09 17.55 -2.15
N LEU A 135 -14.39 17.55 -0.85
CA LEU A 135 -15.18 18.60 -0.22
C LEU A 135 -14.50 19.97 -0.28
N ALA A 136 -13.19 20.03 -0.03
CA ALA A 136 -12.44 21.29 -0.14
C ALA A 136 -12.50 21.89 -1.55
N ASN A 137 -12.48 21.05 -2.58
CA ASN A 137 -12.60 21.49 -3.96
C ASN A 137 -14.04 21.90 -4.29
N MET A 138 -15.04 21.19 -3.78
CA MET A 138 -16.46 21.56 -3.92
C MET A 138 -16.73 22.93 -3.28
N ILE A 139 -16.33 23.14 -2.03
CA ILE A 139 -16.47 24.43 -1.32
C ILE A 139 -15.82 25.56 -2.12
N ARG A 140 -14.59 25.35 -2.63
CA ARG A 140 -13.91 26.34 -3.47
C ARG A 140 -14.62 26.62 -4.79
N SER A 141 -15.20 25.59 -5.42
CA SER A 141 -15.92 25.74 -6.69
C SER A 141 -17.18 26.59 -6.48
N LEU A 142 -18.00 26.22 -5.50
CA LEU A 142 -19.23 26.94 -5.17
C LEU A 142 -18.93 28.41 -4.84
N LEU A 143 -17.96 28.68 -3.97
CA LEU A 143 -17.58 30.06 -3.65
C LEU A 143 -17.16 30.85 -4.90
N ARG A 144 -16.40 30.22 -5.81
CA ARG A 144 -15.94 30.88 -7.04
C ARG A 144 -17.09 31.22 -7.98
N GLU A 145 -18.13 30.39 -8.06
CA GLU A 145 -19.33 30.66 -8.87
C GLU A 145 -20.05 31.95 -8.44
N PHE A 146 -19.93 32.31 -7.15
CA PHE A 146 -20.47 33.54 -6.57
C PHE A 146 -19.40 34.64 -6.36
N GLY A 147 -18.22 34.54 -7.00
CA GLY A 147 -17.19 35.57 -6.95
C GLY A 147 -16.28 35.54 -5.72
N HIS A 148 -16.47 34.60 -4.79
CA HIS A 148 -15.67 34.46 -3.57
C HIS A 148 -14.45 33.56 -3.80
N ILE A 149 -13.25 34.05 -3.51
CA ILE A 149 -11.99 33.29 -3.72
C ILE A 149 -11.29 33.03 -2.39
N LEU A 150 -11.19 31.76 -2.01
CA LEU A 150 -10.41 31.36 -0.83
C LEU A 150 -8.90 31.31 -1.14
N PRO A 151 -8.04 31.66 -0.16
CA PRO A 151 -6.61 31.39 -0.24
C PRO A 151 -6.28 29.91 -0.49
N ILE A 152 -5.07 29.68 -1.01
CA ILE A 152 -4.53 28.35 -1.25
C ILE A 152 -4.29 27.63 0.09
N GLY A 153 -4.63 26.35 0.15
CA GLY A 153 -4.30 25.48 1.29
C GLY A 153 -5.52 24.97 2.06
N ILE A 154 -5.36 23.84 2.74
CA ILE A 154 -6.48 23.20 3.43
C ILE A 154 -6.95 24.00 4.65
N GLU A 155 -6.02 24.72 5.30
CA GLU A 155 -6.30 25.56 6.47
C GLU A 155 -7.22 26.74 6.14
N ALA A 156 -7.08 27.34 4.95
CA ALA A 156 -7.98 28.40 4.51
C ALA A 156 -9.43 27.92 4.39
N VAL A 157 -9.63 26.69 3.91
CA VAL A 157 -10.96 26.07 3.85
C VAL A 157 -11.47 25.74 5.24
N ALA A 158 -10.60 25.28 6.16
CA ALA A 158 -10.99 25.01 7.53
C ALA A 158 -11.40 26.27 8.29
N ALA A 159 -10.65 27.36 8.14
CA ALA A 159 -10.99 28.65 8.72
C ALA A 159 -12.31 29.19 8.17
N PHE A 160 -12.50 29.13 6.85
CA PHE A 160 -13.78 29.50 6.22
C PHE A 160 -14.93 28.63 6.74
N ALA A 161 -14.77 27.30 6.75
CA ALA A 161 -15.82 26.38 7.17
C ALA A 161 -16.25 26.59 8.63
N LYS A 162 -15.32 26.96 9.52
CA LYS A 162 -15.65 27.33 10.90
C LYS A 162 -16.48 28.60 10.95
N ARG A 163 -15.98 29.69 10.34
CA ARG A 163 -16.69 30.97 10.30
C ARG A 163 -18.08 30.86 9.69
N HIS A 164 -18.22 30.12 8.59
CA HIS A 164 -19.51 29.86 7.94
C HIS A 164 -20.50 29.18 8.90
N LEU A 165 -20.05 28.21 9.70
CA LEU A 165 -20.92 27.54 10.67
C LEU A 165 -21.21 28.38 11.92
N ASP A 166 -20.37 29.38 12.20
CA ASP A 166 -20.57 30.38 13.26
C ASP A 166 -21.49 31.54 12.82
N GLY A 167 -22.01 31.50 11.57
CA GLY A 167 -22.95 32.47 11.03
C GLY A 167 -22.34 33.58 10.18
N ASP A 168 -21.01 33.59 9.97
CA ASP A 168 -20.33 34.49 9.02
C ASP A 168 -20.51 33.94 7.60
N HIS A 169 -21.63 34.30 6.98
CA HIS A 169 -21.98 33.88 5.65
C HIS A 169 -21.51 34.89 4.60
N PRO A 170 -20.92 34.42 3.47
CA PRO A 170 -20.64 35.29 2.34
C PRO A 170 -21.94 35.84 1.72
N ASP A 171 -21.81 36.99 1.05
CA ASP A 171 -22.90 37.58 0.27
C ASP A 171 -23.21 36.70 -0.95
N MET A 172 -24.24 35.86 -0.82
CA MET A 172 -24.75 34.93 -1.83
C MET A 172 -26.15 34.43 -1.44
N PRO A 173 -26.94 33.88 -2.39
CA PRO A 173 -28.29 33.40 -2.11
C PRO A 173 -28.34 32.39 -0.96
N GLU A 174 -29.38 32.49 -0.13
CA GLU A 174 -29.55 31.68 1.08
C GLU A 174 -29.46 30.18 0.81
N ILE A 175 -30.06 29.70 -0.30
CA ILE A 175 -29.99 28.30 -0.73
C ILE A 175 -28.54 27.84 -0.91
N ALA A 176 -27.72 28.66 -1.55
CA ALA A 176 -26.33 28.34 -1.80
C ALA A 176 -25.49 28.39 -0.50
N ASN A 177 -25.80 29.33 0.39
CA ASN A 177 -25.21 29.40 1.74
C ASN A 177 -25.57 28.17 2.58
N GLY A 178 -26.82 27.69 2.48
CA GLY A 178 -27.26 26.45 3.13
C GLY A 178 -26.52 25.21 2.61
N LEU A 179 -26.36 25.09 1.28
CA LEU A 179 -25.58 24.01 0.66
C LEU A 179 -24.11 24.04 1.11
N LEU A 180 -23.49 25.22 1.15
CA LEU A 180 -22.14 25.41 1.67
C LEU A 180 -22.04 24.98 3.14
N GLY A 181 -23.03 25.30 3.97
CA GLY A 181 -23.09 24.88 5.37
C GLY A 181 -22.99 23.36 5.53
N VAL A 182 -23.74 22.60 4.73
CA VAL A 182 -23.67 21.12 4.72
C VAL A 182 -22.27 20.63 4.36
N GLN A 183 -21.64 21.22 3.33
CA GLN A 183 -20.28 20.84 2.93
C GLN A 183 -19.24 21.20 4.00
N CYS A 184 -19.38 22.37 4.64
CA CYS A 184 -18.50 22.83 5.71
C CYS A 184 -18.57 21.91 6.93
N TYR A 185 -19.77 21.54 7.36
CA TYR A 185 -19.99 20.60 8.45
C TYR A 185 -19.32 19.24 8.17
N GLN A 186 -19.57 18.67 6.98
CA GLN A 186 -18.94 17.40 6.59
C GLN A 186 -17.41 17.51 6.51
N PHE A 187 -16.89 18.63 5.98
CA PHE A 187 -15.47 18.89 5.85
C PHE A 187 -14.77 18.92 7.23
N LEU A 188 -15.34 19.65 8.20
CA LEU A 188 -14.79 19.69 9.56
C LEU A 188 -14.88 18.33 10.25
N GLY A 189 -16.00 17.61 10.09
CA GLY A 189 -16.11 16.25 10.59
C GLY A 189 -15.07 15.28 9.99
N LEU A 190 -14.64 15.48 8.75
CA LEU A 190 -13.54 14.71 8.17
C LEU A 190 -12.18 15.11 8.73
N ASN A 191 -11.95 16.38 9.06
CA ASN A 191 -10.72 16.81 9.74
C ASN A 191 -10.56 16.09 11.08
N GLU A 192 -11.61 16.07 11.90
CA GLU A 192 -11.59 15.40 13.20
C GLU A 192 -11.35 13.90 13.07
N ARG A 193 -12.02 13.23 12.11
CA ARG A 193 -11.78 11.80 11.84
C ARG A 193 -10.34 11.53 11.40
N ILE A 194 -9.76 12.37 10.54
CA ILE A 194 -8.36 12.23 10.12
C ILE A 194 -7.41 12.39 11.32
N ALA A 195 -7.67 13.35 12.21
CA ALA A 195 -6.89 13.54 13.43
C ALA A 195 -6.99 12.30 14.33
N GLY A 196 -8.20 11.80 14.59
CA GLY A 196 -8.46 10.58 15.35
C GLY A 196 -7.73 9.35 14.79
N TYR A 197 -7.85 9.09 13.48
CA TYR A 197 -7.13 7.98 12.86
C TYR A 197 -5.61 8.15 12.89
N SER A 198 -5.10 9.39 12.78
CA SER A 198 -3.66 9.66 12.88
C SER A 198 -3.15 9.32 14.29
N LYS A 199 -3.88 9.73 15.33
CA LYS A 199 -3.56 9.43 16.73
C LYS A 199 -3.56 7.92 17.01
N MET A 200 -4.54 7.18 16.49
CA MET A 200 -4.57 5.71 16.62
C MET A 200 -3.34 5.07 15.96
N ILE A 201 -2.98 5.50 14.75
CA ILE A 201 -1.79 5.00 14.05
C ILE A 201 -0.51 5.31 14.84
N GLU A 202 -0.41 6.52 15.39
CA GLU A 202 0.72 6.96 16.20
C GLU A 202 0.89 6.12 17.46
N GLN A 203 -0.19 5.87 18.19
CA GLN A 203 -0.18 5.02 19.39
C GLN A 203 0.30 3.61 19.06
N HIS A 204 -0.23 2.98 18.00
CA HIS A 204 0.22 1.66 17.57
C HIS A 204 1.68 1.66 17.08
N ALA A 205 2.10 2.70 16.37
CA ALA A 205 3.50 2.85 15.94
C ALA A 205 4.45 2.93 17.15
N MET A 206 4.04 3.63 18.20
CA MET A 206 4.82 3.74 19.44
C MET A 206 4.94 2.42 20.20
N MET A 207 4.02 1.48 20.04
CA MET A 207 4.13 0.15 20.65
C MET A 207 5.11 -0.76 19.90
N SER A 208 5.31 -0.55 18.61
CA SER A 208 6.19 -1.38 17.78
C SER A 208 7.66 -0.93 17.85
N ALA A 209 8.55 -1.82 18.32
CA ALA A 209 10.00 -1.57 18.33
C ALA A 209 10.55 -1.30 16.92
N ASP A 210 10.05 -2.01 15.91
CA ASP A 210 10.46 -1.82 14.52
C ASP A 210 9.97 -0.46 13.98
N ALA A 211 8.74 -0.05 14.29
CA ALA A 211 8.24 1.25 13.85
C ALA A 211 8.99 2.41 14.53
N ARG A 212 9.25 2.33 15.85
CA ARG A 212 10.08 3.31 16.56
C ARG A 212 11.47 3.44 15.96
N ARG A 213 12.10 2.32 15.60
CA ARG A 213 13.40 2.30 14.90
C ARG A 213 13.33 3.03 13.57
N LEU A 214 12.33 2.72 12.74
CA LEU A 214 12.14 3.39 11.45
C LEU A 214 11.93 4.90 11.58
N MET A 215 11.26 5.35 12.63
CA MET A 215 11.03 6.78 12.89
C MET A 215 12.29 7.59 13.21
N ARG A 216 13.41 6.93 13.53
CA ARG A 216 14.71 7.62 13.66
C ARG A 216 15.28 8.08 12.31
N MET A 217 14.79 7.53 11.20
CA MET A 217 15.18 8.00 9.88
C MET A 217 14.46 9.31 9.53
N PRO A 218 15.19 10.39 9.19
CA PRO A 218 14.57 11.65 8.78
C PRO A 218 13.64 11.47 7.57
N GLY A 219 12.43 12.03 7.67
CA GLY A 219 11.39 11.88 6.65
C GLY A 219 10.53 10.62 6.80
N ILE A 220 10.76 9.78 7.82
CA ILE A 220 9.85 8.68 8.18
C ILE A 220 9.17 9.04 9.50
N GLY A 221 7.89 9.41 9.42
CA GLY A 221 7.04 9.62 10.58
C GLY A 221 6.26 8.36 11.01
N PRO A 222 5.46 8.44 12.08
CA PRO A 222 4.71 7.31 12.63
C PRO A 222 3.75 6.66 11.63
N ILE A 223 3.09 7.47 10.79
CA ILE A 223 2.21 6.96 9.73
C ILE A 223 3.00 6.11 8.72
N THR A 224 4.16 6.60 8.28
CA THR A 224 5.00 5.88 7.30
C THR A 224 5.58 4.62 7.93
N ALA A 225 6.10 4.71 9.16
CA ALA A 225 6.69 3.58 9.87
C ALA A 225 5.67 2.46 10.14
N SER A 226 4.48 2.81 10.65
CA SER A 226 3.40 1.85 10.92
C SER A 226 2.95 1.13 9.65
N ALA A 227 2.73 1.87 8.56
CA ALA A 227 2.33 1.29 7.28
C ALA A 227 3.38 0.30 6.73
N ILE A 228 4.66 0.64 6.84
CA ILE A 228 5.76 -0.22 6.40
C ILE A 228 5.78 -1.52 7.20
N VAL A 229 5.79 -1.43 8.54
CA VAL A 229 5.87 -2.60 9.43
C VAL A 229 4.65 -3.51 9.24
N ALA A 230 3.44 -2.94 9.20
CA ALA A 230 2.21 -3.71 9.06
C ALA A 230 2.06 -4.36 7.67
N THR A 231 2.62 -3.75 6.62
CA THR A 231 2.51 -4.30 5.26
C THR A 231 3.57 -5.35 4.96
N ILE A 232 4.82 -5.07 5.33
CA ILE A 232 5.94 -5.95 5.01
C ILE A 232 5.94 -7.17 5.93
N GLY A 233 5.66 -7.00 7.23
CA GLY A 233 5.91 -8.07 8.19
C GLY A 233 7.41 -8.34 8.31
N ASP A 234 7.87 -9.55 7.98
CA ASP A 234 9.30 -9.88 8.02
C ASP A 234 10.05 -9.34 6.79
N ALA A 235 10.94 -8.36 7.03
CA ALA A 235 11.78 -7.79 5.98
C ALA A 235 12.78 -8.79 5.37
N LYS A 236 13.05 -9.92 6.02
CA LYS A 236 13.92 -10.99 5.49
C LYS A 236 13.34 -11.70 4.26
N GLN A 237 12.05 -11.50 3.95
CA GLN A 237 11.47 -11.97 2.68
C GLN A 237 12.17 -11.32 1.46
N PHE A 238 12.85 -10.20 1.65
CA PHE A 238 13.67 -9.55 0.63
C PHE A 238 15.15 -9.85 0.86
N ARG A 239 15.84 -10.31 -0.18
CA ARG A 239 17.29 -10.61 -0.12
C ARG A 239 18.12 -9.35 0.08
N THR A 240 17.71 -8.25 -0.53
CA THR A 240 18.41 -6.96 -0.46
C THR A 240 17.44 -5.79 -0.34
N GLY A 241 17.93 -4.64 0.12
CA GLY A 241 17.16 -3.40 0.09
C GLY A 241 16.78 -2.94 -1.32
N ARG A 242 17.52 -3.38 -2.35
CA ARG A 242 17.16 -3.13 -3.76
C ARG A 242 15.89 -3.90 -4.14
N ASP A 243 15.71 -5.11 -3.61
CA ASP A 243 14.49 -5.90 -3.81
C ASP A 243 13.28 -5.22 -3.18
N LEU A 244 13.42 -4.67 -1.97
CA LEU A 244 12.33 -3.90 -1.35
C LEU A 244 12.00 -2.64 -2.17
N ALA A 245 13.01 -1.90 -2.62
CA ALA A 245 12.78 -0.72 -3.46
C ALA A 245 12.09 -1.05 -4.80
N ALA A 246 12.44 -2.19 -5.40
CA ALA A 246 11.80 -2.69 -6.62
C ALA A 246 10.36 -3.16 -6.34
N TRP A 247 10.13 -3.85 -5.23
CA TRP A 247 8.81 -4.29 -4.79
C TRP A 247 7.86 -3.12 -4.52
N LEU A 248 8.37 -2.00 -3.99
CA LEU A 248 7.63 -0.75 -3.85
C LEU A 248 7.45 0.03 -5.16
N GLY A 249 8.02 -0.44 -6.27
CA GLY A 249 7.97 0.22 -7.57
C GLY A 249 8.70 1.56 -7.61
N LEU A 250 9.73 1.72 -6.80
CA LEU A 250 10.58 2.92 -6.71
C LEU A 250 11.81 2.83 -7.63
N THR A 251 12.01 1.72 -8.34
CA THR A 251 13.11 1.55 -9.29
C THR A 251 12.71 2.00 -10.71
N PRO A 252 13.65 2.56 -11.50
CA PRO A 252 13.41 2.89 -12.90
C PRO A 252 12.99 1.65 -13.71
N LEU A 253 12.10 1.85 -14.68
CA LEU A 253 11.78 0.83 -15.68
C LEU A 253 12.98 0.66 -16.61
N ASN A 254 13.45 -0.58 -16.76
CA ASN A 254 14.46 -0.91 -17.74
C ASN A 254 13.81 -1.05 -19.14
N LYS A 255 14.24 -0.21 -20.10
CA LYS A 255 13.84 -0.27 -21.51
C LYS A 255 15.05 -0.51 -22.43
N SER A 256 16.02 -1.30 -21.96
CA SER A 256 17.19 -1.64 -22.75
C SER A 256 16.86 -2.67 -23.84
N SER A 257 17.33 -2.42 -25.06
CA SER A 257 17.24 -3.34 -26.20
C SER A 257 18.51 -3.23 -27.05
N GLY A 258 19.04 -4.35 -27.55
CA GLY A 258 20.16 -4.35 -28.50
C GLY A 258 21.41 -3.59 -27.99
N GLY A 259 21.77 -3.75 -26.72
CA GLY A 259 22.98 -3.15 -26.12
C GLY A 259 22.87 -1.68 -25.68
N LYS A 260 21.74 -0.99 -25.93
CA LYS A 260 21.55 0.39 -25.47
C LYS A 260 20.83 0.41 -24.12
N GLU A 261 21.49 0.89 -23.07
CA GLU A 261 20.86 1.08 -21.78
C GLU A 261 19.96 2.32 -21.75
N ARG A 262 18.67 2.13 -21.45
CA ARG A 262 17.73 3.24 -21.27
C ARG A 262 16.85 3.02 -20.05
N LEU A 263 17.12 3.81 -19.00
CA LEU A 263 16.28 3.86 -17.81
C LEU A 263 15.15 4.86 -17.99
N GLY A 264 13.92 4.42 -17.71
CA GLY A 264 12.71 5.23 -17.82
C GLY A 264 12.17 5.75 -16.49
N LYS A 265 10.88 6.08 -16.47
CA LYS A 265 10.12 6.40 -15.25
C LYS A 265 10.13 5.20 -14.28
N ILE A 266 9.86 5.44 -13.00
CA ILE A 266 9.68 4.35 -12.04
C ILE A 266 8.53 3.41 -12.46
N THR A 267 8.63 2.13 -12.13
CA THR A 267 7.63 1.12 -12.56
C THR A 267 6.24 1.38 -11.98
N LYS A 268 6.16 2.00 -10.79
CA LYS A 268 4.93 2.17 -10.00
C LYS A 268 4.20 0.85 -9.66
N GLN A 269 4.84 -0.30 -9.89
CA GLN A 269 4.33 -1.60 -9.49
C GLN A 269 4.37 -1.77 -7.96
N GLY A 270 3.61 -2.72 -7.43
CA GLY A 270 3.52 -2.98 -5.99
C GLY A 270 2.80 -1.90 -5.18
N ASP A 271 3.16 -1.75 -3.90
CA ASP A 271 2.36 -0.99 -2.94
C ASP A 271 2.36 0.53 -3.20
N ARG A 272 1.23 1.03 -3.71
CA ARG A 272 1.04 2.46 -4.01
C ARG A 272 1.03 3.32 -2.75
N TYR A 273 0.53 2.80 -1.64
CA TYR A 273 0.33 3.56 -0.41
C TYR A 273 1.68 3.85 0.27
N ILE A 274 2.50 2.82 0.49
CA ILE A 274 3.85 2.99 1.05
C ILE A 274 4.71 3.86 0.14
N ARG A 275 4.67 3.62 -1.17
CA ARG A 275 5.41 4.44 -2.13
C ARG A 275 5.03 5.91 -2.01
N LYS A 276 3.73 6.23 -1.90
CA LYS A 276 3.24 7.59 -1.67
C LYS A 276 3.80 8.16 -0.37
N LEU A 277 3.70 7.42 0.75
CA LEU A 277 4.16 7.88 2.06
C LEU A 277 5.66 8.16 2.08
N LEU A 278 6.48 7.29 1.48
CA LEU A 278 7.92 7.50 1.35
C LEU A 278 8.24 8.74 0.51
N VAL A 279 7.58 8.92 -0.64
CA VAL A 279 7.79 10.11 -1.48
C VAL A 279 7.36 11.39 -0.77
N VAL A 280 6.25 11.38 -0.03
CA VAL A 280 5.79 12.53 0.78
C VAL A 280 6.79 12.84 1.89
N GLY A 281 7.27 11.82 2.60
CA GLY A 281 8.29 11.96 3.65
C GLY A 281 9.59 12.55 3.12
N MET A 282 10.06 12.05 1.97
CA MET A 282 11.26 12.58 1.31
C MET A 282 11.03 13.96 0.68
N THR A 283 9.80 14.29 0.29
CA THR A 283 9.43 15.65 -0.14
C THR A 283 9.61 16.63 1.01
N SER A 284 9.14 16.29 2.22
CA SER A 284 9.35 17.11 3.41
C SER A 284 10.86 17.31 3.68
N ARG A 285 11.65 16.22 3.61
CA ARG A 285 13.09 16.29 3.79
C ARG A 285 13.80 17.14 2.71
N ALA A 286 13.34 17.07 1.46
CA ALA A 286 13.88 17.87 0.36
C ALA A 286 13.54 19.37 0.48
N VAL A 287 12.34 19.71 0.97
CA VAL A 287 12.00 21.12 1.28
C VAL A 287 12.92 21.65 2.37
N MET A 288 13.17 20.85 3.41
CA MET A 288 14.10 21.22 4.47
C MET A 288 15.53 21.41 3.93
N ALA A 289 16.00 20.50 3.07
CA ALA A 289 17.30 20.61 2.41
C ALA A 289 17.43 21.88 1.57
N LYS A 290 16.37 22.29 0.85
CA LYS A 290 16.37 23.52 0.04
C LYS A 290 16.46 24.79 0.91
N ARG A 291 15.84 24.77 2.10
CA ARG A 291 15.82 25.91 3.04
C ARG A 291 17.07 25.97 3.92
N SER A 292 17.64 24.82 4.26
CA SER A 292 18.78 24.71 5.18
C SER A 292 19.67 23.53 4.77
N PRO A 293 20.47 23.66 3.69
CA PRO A 293 21.33 22.59 3.19
C PRO A 293 22.31 22.04 4.24
N GLN A 294 22.79 22.89 5.15
CA GLN A 294 23.69 22.55 6.24
C GLN A 294 23.07 21.62 7.31
N LYS A 295 21.75 21.43 7.29
CA LYS A 295 21.02 20.55 8.24
C LYS A 295 20.74 19.16 7.67
N VAL A 296 21.23 18.84 6.48
CA VAL A 296 21.10 17.52 5.84
C VAL A 296 22.46 16.93 5.48
N ASP A 297 22.49 15.62 5.19
CA ASP A 297 23.70 14.99 4.63
C ASP A 297 24.05 15.56 3.26
N LEU A 298 25.34 15.53 2.89
CA LEU A 298 25.83 16.09 1.62
C LEU A 298 25.12 15.48 0.40
N TRP A 299 24.83 14.18 0.44
CA TRP A 299 24.13 13.53 -0.68
C TRP A 299 22.72 14.10 -0.87
N THR A 300 21.98 14.32 0.22
CA THR A 300 20.65 14.94 0.15
C THR A 300 20.72 16.39 -0.33
N ALA A 301 21.67 17.18 0.17
CA ALA A 301 21.87 18.55 -0.32
C ALA A 301 22.19 18.58 -1.82
N LYS A 302 23.15 17.75 -2.24
CA LYS A 302 23.60 17.64 -3.62
C LYS A 302 22.49 17.20 -4.57
N ILE A 303 21.75 16.12 -4.25
CA ILE A 303 20.71 15.63 -5.17
C ILE A 303 19.55 16.61 -5.33
N VAL A 304 19.23 17.40 -4.30
CA VAL A 304 18.20 18.43 -4.36
C VAL A 304 18.67 19.64 -5.18
N ALA A 305 19.96 19.97 -5.14
CA ALA A 305 20.56 21.01 -5.97
C ALA A 305 20.68 20.60 -7.45
N ASP A 306 21.14 19.38 -7.71
CA ASP A 306 21.54 18.93 -9.06
C ASP A 306 20.37 18.43 -9.92
N LYS A 307 19.22 18.08 -9.33
CA LYS A 307 18.13 17.39 -10.03
C LYS A 307 16.79 18.11 -9.91
N PRO A 308 15.88 17.95 -10.88
CA PRO A 308 14.50 18.42 -10.75
C PRO A 308 13.87 17.92 -9.45
N PHE A 309 13.18 18.79 -8.73
CA PHE A 309 12.72 18.54 -7.37
C PHE A 309 11.97 17.20 -7.20
N ARG A 310 11.04 16.88 -8.12
CA ARG A 310 10.31 15.60 -8.08
C ARG A 310 11.22 14.39 -8.34
N LEU A 311 12.21 14.52 -9.23
CA LEU A 311 13.18 13.46 -9.46
C LEU A 311 14.03 13.21 -8.20
N ALA A 312 14.49 14.27 -7.54
CA ALA A 312 15.25 14.17 -6.30
C ALA A 312 14.44 13.44 -5.20
N THR A 313 13.19 13.86 -4.95
CA THR A 313 12.34 13.21 -3.92
C THR A 313 12.08 11.72 -4.18
N VAL A 314 11.93 11.31 -5.45
CA VAL A 314 11.75 9.89 -5.81
C VAL A 314 13.05 9.11 -5.63
N ALA A 315 14.20 9.68 -5.99
CA ALA A 315 15.50 9.06 -5.75
C ALA A 315 15.81 8.91 -4.25
N MET A 316 15.48 9.94 -3.46
CA MET A 316 15.53 9.88 -2.00
C MET A 316 14.62 8.78 -1.44
N ALA A 317 13.40 8.63 -1.98
CA ALA A 317 12.48 7.57 -1.54
C ALA A 317 13.01 6.17 -1.88
N ASN A 318 13.66 6.01 -3.03
CA ASN A 318 14.36 4.77 -3.37
C ASN A 318 15.50 4.45 -2.38
N LYS A 319 16.34 5.44 -2.04
CA LYS A 319 17.39 5.29 -1.02
C LYS A 319 16.80 4.96 0.34
N ALA A 320 15.70 5.61 0.73
CA ALA A 320 14.99 5.35 1.98
C ALA A 320 14.45 3.93 2.06
N ALA A 321 13.85 3.40 1.00
CA ALA A 321 13.39 2.00 0.97
C ALA A 321 14.55 1.01 1.25
N ARG A 322 15.74 1.27 0.70
CA ARG A 322 16.92 0.42 0.96
C ARG A 322 17.40 0.51 2.41
N ALA A 323 17.37 1.70 2.99
CA ALA A 323 17.74 1.93 4.39
C ALA A 323 16.74 1.27 5.34
N VAL A 324 15.43 1.43 5.09
CA VAL A 324 14.34 0.76 5.82
C VAL A 324 14.57 -0.75 5.87
N TRP A 325 14.87 -1.39 4.74
CA TRP A 325 15.17 -2.82 4.71
C TRP A 325 16.35 -3.17 5.62
N ALA A 326 17.45 -2.41 5.56
CA ALA A 326 18.63 -2.66 6.39
C ALA A 326 18.33 -2.48 7.88
N MET A 327 17.56 -1.45 8.26
CA MET A 327 17.17 -1.19 9.65
C MET A 327 16.26 -2.30 10.21
N LEU A 328 15.36 -2.85 9.39
CA LEU A 328 14.45 -3.93 9.81
C LEU A 328 15.16 -5.28 9.89
N THR A 329 16.03 -5.60 8.95
CA THR A 329 16.74 -6.89 8.90
C THR A 329 17.88 -6.97 9.91
N LYS A 330 18.67 -5.90 10.05
CA LYS A 330 19.81 -5.85 10.99
C LYS A 330 19.43 -5.43 12.40
N LYS A 331 18.18 -4.99 12.62
CA LYS A 331 17.69 -4.43 13.88
C LYS A 331 18.56 -3.27 14.41
N GLN A 332 19.12 -2.47 13.49
CA GLN A 332 20.02 -1.36 13.79
C GLN A 332 19.33 -0.01 13.57
N GLU A 333 19.63 0.95 14.44
CA GLU A 333 19.17 2.32 14.31
C GLU A 333 19.67 2.99 13.03
N TYR A 334 18.94 4.01 12.57
CA TYR A 334 19.34 4.78 11.40
C TYR A 334 20.66 5.50 11.69
N ARG A 335 21.67 5.25 10.85
CA ARG A 335 22.92 5.99 10.85
C ARG A 335 22.91 6.91 9.63
N GLN A 336 22.99 8.21 9.88
CA GLN A 336 23.17 9.17 8.81
C GLN A 336 24.51 8.86 8.12
N PRO A 337 24.54 8.70 6.79
CA PRO A 337 25.80 8.45 6.09
C PRO A 337 26.76 9.60 6.37
N ALA A 338 27.92 9.29 6.94
CA ALA A 338 29.01 10.25 7.11
C ALA A 338 29.71 10.40 5.76
N PHE A 339 29.24 11.35 4.95
CA PHE A 339 29.99 11.85 3.80
C PHE A 339 29.73 13.34 3.72
#